data_AF-A0A841H2Y9-F1
#
_entry.id   AF-A0A841H2Y9-F1
#
_cell.length_a   1.000
_cell.length_b   1.000
_cell.length_c   1.000
_cell.angle_alpha   90.00
_cell.angle_beta   90.00
_cell.angle_gamma   90.00
#
_symmetry.space_group_name_H-M   'P 1'
#
loop_
_entity.id
_entity.type
_entity.pdbx_description
1 polymer ?
#
loop_
_entity_poly.entity_id
_entity_poly.type
_entity_poly.pdbx_seq_one_letter_code
_entity_poly.pdbx_strand_id
1 'polypeptide(L)'
;MNAISTSPIRTFAALCSVAVLGLSTTGCMGGTGMSPAMTQQASAMHHFAMAVHMGELEEAQLALSRTQNAQVRAFAQQMVNDHTIGMHMEEQMAMSMHMDDMGNGSSMSGRASMVGTGTTTTGGGDPLAANGGATRQTGSSSSSAGNGSAMAGGMPMPMDPEHMQRMRAELASNPASRPVVEDHMRGMQMLQGLSGAQFDQAYMTRQVGLHRYALEQMDRMMSEVNMGMGTSGGTMDHGAMTSGGAAGGGSAMNAGAITMGTREGMMTMHMQERQMVAMHLQQAQQIVSSMR
;
A
#
# COMPACT_ATOMS: atom_id res chain seq x y z
N MET A 1 0.57 -49.48 29.82
CA MET A 1 -0.60 -49.35 28.91
C MET A 1 -0.99 -47.88 28.89
N ASN A 2 -0.41 -47.09 27.98
CA ASN A 2 -0.75 -45.67 27.83
C ASN A 2 -1.48 -45.50 26.51
N ALA A 3 -2.77 -45.16 26.59
CA ALA A 3 -3.64 -44.93 25.44
C ALA A 3 -3.34 -43.54 24.86
N ILE A 4 -2.86 -43.51 23.63
CA ILE A 4 -2.73 -42.30 22.82
C ILE A 4 -4.12 -42.01 22.26
N SER A 5 -4.79 -40.99 22.82
CA SER A 5 -6.08 -40.51 22.35
C SER A 5 -5.85 -39.50 21.22
N THR A 6 -5.95 -39.96 19.97
CA THR A 6 -6.03 -39.11 18.79
C THR A 6 -7.49 -38.72 18.56
N SER A 7 -7.81 -37.43 18.69
CA SER A 7 -9.10 -36.89 18.23
C SER A 7 -8.91 -35.91 17.07
N PRO A 8 -9.84 -35.88 16.10
CA PRO A 8 -9.61 -35.37 14.76
C PRO A 8 -9.73 -33.84 14.65
N ILE A 9 -8.88 -33.27 13.80
CA ILE A 9 -8.91 -31.90 13.31
C ILE A 9 -10.24 -31.66 12.61
N ARG A 10 -11.06 -30.75 13.15
CA ARG A 10 -12.32 -30.32 12.54
C ARG A 10 -12.05 -29.24 11.51
N THR A 11 -12.31 -29.57 10.24
CA THR A 11 -12.36 -28.68 9.09
C THR A 11 -13.43 -27.61 9.32
N PHE A 12 -13.04 -26.35 9.45
CA PHE A 12 -13.96 -25.21 9.36
C PHE A 12 -13.83 -24.60 7.97
N ALA A 13 -14.70 -25.03 7.05
CA ALA A 13 -15.04 -24.28 5.86
C ALA A 13 -16.29 -23.46 6.18
N ALA A 14 -16.18 -22.13 6.18
CA ALA A 14 -17.33 -21.24 6.27
C ALA A 14 -17.27 -20.24 5.12
N LEU A 15 -18.26 -20.37 4.23
CA LEU A 15 -18.52 -19.48 3.11
C LEU A 15 -18.83 -18.06 3.60
N CYS A 16 -18.14 -17.07 3.04
CA CYS A 16 -18.61 -15.69 2.99
C CYS A 16 -19.08 -15.39 1.56
N SER A 17 -20.38 -15.55 1.30
CA SER A 17 -21.03 -14.98 0.12
C SER A 17 -21.62 -13.63 0.52
N VAL A 18 -20.92 -12.54 0.23
CA VAL A 18 -21.44 -11.19 0.39
C VAL A 18 -21.92 -10.70 -0.97
N ALA A 19 -23.22 -10.51 -1.10
CA ALA A 19 -23.83 -9.87 -2.25
C ALA A 19 -23.60 -8.35 -2.15
N VAL A 20 -22.78 -7.81 -3.06
CA VAL A 20 -22.56 -6.37 -3.20
C VAL A 20 -23.70 -5.78 -4.04
N LEU A 21 -24.56 -4.98 -3.42
CA LEU A 21 -25.55 -4.15 -4.11
C LEU A 21 -24.84 -2.90 -4.65
N GLY A 22 -24.71 -2.82 -5.97
CA GLY A 22 -24.12 -1.69 -6.68
C GLY A 22 -25.04 -0.47 -6.68
N LEU A 23 -24.60 0.59 -5.99
CA LEU A 23 -25.19 1.93 -6.07
C LEU A 23 -24.33 2.77 -7.03
N SER A 24 -24.82 2.99 -8.25
CA SER A 24 -24.08 3.70 -9.30
C SER A 24 -24.39 5.19 -9.26
N THR A 25 -23.51 5.98 -8.65
CA THR A 25 -23.48 7.43 -8.81
C THR A 25 -22.65 7.78 -10.06
N THR A 26 -23.32 8.09 -11.17
CA THR A 26 -22.65 8.65 -12.36
C THR A 26 -22.56 10.17 -12.20
N GLY A 27 -21.37 10.67 -11.88
CA GLY A 27 -21.04 12.09 -11.84
C GLY A 27 -19.90 12.40 -12.80
N CYS A 28 -20.02 13.52 -13.51
CA CYS A 28 -19.09 14.01 -14.52
C CYS A 28 -17.70 14.26 -13.90
N MET A 29 -16.71 13.41 -14.20
CA MET A 29 -15.34 13.56 -13.71
C MET A 29 -14.57 14.60 -14.55
N GLY A 30 -14.65 15.86 -14.16
CA GLY A 30 -13.60 16.83 -14.45
C GLY A 30 -12.41 16.52 -13.55
N GLY A 31 -11.25 16.22 -14.14
CA GLY A 31 -10.02 15.85 -13.43
C GLY A 31 -9.51 16.99 -12.54
N THR A 32 -9.99 17.04 -11.31
CA THR A 32 -9.35 17.82 -10.24
C THR A 32 -8.18 16.99 -9.72
N GLY A 33 -6.95 17.39 -10.07
CA GLY A 33 -5.75 16.81 -9.45
C GLY A 33 -5.86 16.85 -7.93
N MET A 34 -5.33 15.82 -7.25
CA MET A 34 -5.32 15.78 -5.78
C MET A 34 -4.58 16.99 -5.23
N SER A 35 -5.06 17.57 -4.13
CA SER A 35 -4.33 18.66 -3.47
C SER A 35 -3.02 18.12 -2.86
N PRO A 36 -1.94 18.93 -2.77
CA PRO A 36 -0.68 18.49 -2.18
C PRO A 36 -0.82 17.92 -0.76
N ALA A 37 -1.77 18.46 0.02
CA ALA A 37 -2.08 17.97 1.36
C ALA A 37 -2.62 16.51 1.34
N MET A 38 -3.49 16.16 0.39
CA MET A 38 -3.97 14.79 0.26
C MET A 38 -2.86 13.84 -0.18
N THR A 39 -2.00 14.26 -1.12
CA THR A 39 -0.86 13.45 -1.57
C THR A 39 0.11 13.14 -0.43
N GLN A 40 0.42 14.14 0.40
CA GLN A 40 1.27 13.96 1.58
C GLN A 40 0.66 12.97 2.57
N GLN A 41 -0.65 13.04 2.81
CA GLN A 41 -1.34 12.12 3.71
C GLN A 41 -1.40 10.69 3.18
N ALA A 42 -1.69 10.51 1.88
CA ALA A 42 -1.66 9.20 1.23
C ALA A 42 -0.27 8.56 1.32
N SER A 43 0.80 9.34 1.11
CA SER A 43 2.18 8.88 1.30
C SER A 43 2.44 8.47 2.76
N ALA A 44 1.98 9.25 3.75
CA ALA A 44 2.14 8.90 5.15
C ALA A 44 1.41 7.58 5.52
N MET A 45 0.19 7.38 5.01
CA MET A 45 -0.56 6.14 5.19
C MET A 45 0.17 4.93 4.58
N HIS A 46 0.68 5.07 3.36
CA HIS A 46 1.43 4.01 2.69
C HIS A 46 2.72 3.63 3.45
N HIS A 47 3.53 4.61 3.87
CA HIS A 47 4.74 4.28 4.65
C HIS A 47 4.39 3.61 5.98
N PHE A 48 3.33 4.06 6.65
CA PHE A 48 2.87 3.42 7.88
C PHE A 48 2.50 1.94 7.63
N ALA A 49 1.65 1.67 6.63
CA ALA A 49 1.17 0.32 6.33
C ALA A 49 2.32 -0.61 5.89
N MET A 50 3.23 -0.14 5.05
CA MET A 50 4.48 -0.85 4.71
C MET A 50 5.32 -1.22 5.94
N ALA A 51 5.45 -0.33 6.92
CA ALA A 51 6.20 -0.62 8.14
C ALA A 51 5.52 -1.67 9.03
N VAL A 52 4.18 -1.67 9.10
CA VAL A 52 3.40 -2.69 9.80
C VAL A 52 3.60 -4.05 9.12
N HIS A 53 3.38 -4.12 7.80
CA HIS A 53 3.56 -5.34 7.01
C HIS A 53 4.96 -5.94 7.15
N MET A 54 6.01 -5.12 7.00
CA MET A 54 7.40 -5.56 7.12
C MET A 54 7.70 -6.10 8.53
N GLY A 55 7.26 -5.38 9.58
CA GLY A 55 7.50 -5.78 10.96
C GLY A 55 6.83 -7.11 11.30
N GLU A 56 5.56 -7.26 10.94
CA GLU A 56 4.78 -8.47 11.22
C GLU A 56 5.26 -9.68 10.43
N LEU A 57 5.75 -9.48 9.20
CA LEU A 57 6.37 -10.54 8.40
C LEU A 57 7.65 -11.07 9.05
N GLU A 58 8.54 -10.20 9.53
CA GLU A 58 9.76 -10.60 10.23
C GLU A 58 9.47 -11.32 11.56
N GLU A 59 8.50 -10.82 12.34
CA GLU A 59 8.08 -11.47 13.59
C GLU A 59 7.43 -12.84 13.35
N ALA A 60 6.59 -12.97 12.33
CA ALA A 60 5.95 -14.23 11.96
C ALA A 60 6.98 -15.25 11.46
N GLN A 61 7.98 -14.83 10.67
CA GLN A 61 9.09 -15.70 10.28
C GLN A 61 9.91 -16.18 11.48
N LEU A 62 10.19 -15.29 12.45
CA LEU A 62 10.82 -15.69 13.70
C LEU A 62 9.96 -16.71 14.44
N ALA A 63 8.65 -16.49 14.52
CA ALA A 63 7.71 -17.43 15.16
C ALA A 63 7.72 -18.80 14.49
N LEU A 64 7.69 -18.88 13.16
CA LEU A 64 7.80 -20.15 12.42
C LEU A 64 9.10 -20.91 12.76
N SER A 65 10.20 -20.20 13.01
CA SER A 65 11.49 -20.82 13.37
C SER A 65 11.62 -21.24 14.84
N ARG A 66 10.81 -20.66 15.75
CA ARG A 66 10.95 -20.82 17.21
C ARG A 66 9.83 -21.61 17.85
N THR A 67 8.60 -21.49 17.36
CA THR A 67 7.42 -22.06 18.01
C THR A 67 7.36 -23.57 17.86
N GLN A 68 6.97 -24.22 18.95
CA GLN A 68 6.58 -25.64 18.96
C GLN A 68 5.06 -25.79 19.06
N ASN A 69 4.31 -24.71 19.28
CA ASN A 69 2.86 -24.72 19.37
C ASN A 69 2.23 -24.71 17.98
N ALA A 70 1.41 -25.73 17.69
CA ALA A 70 0.78 -25.88 16.38
C ALA A 70 -0.18 -24.73 16.01
N GLN A 71 -0.91 -24.15 16.98
CA GLN A 71 -1.82 -23.03 16.73
C GLN A 71 -1.04 -21.75 16.43
N VAL A 72 0.04 -21.49 17.19
CA VAL A 72 0.93 -20.33 16.95
C VAL A 72 1.60 -20.45 15.59
N ARG A 73 2.07 -21.65 15.21
CA ARG A 73 2.64 -21.91 13.89
C ARG A 73 1.64 -21.65 12.76
N ALA A 74 0.40 -22.14 12.90
CA ALA A 74 -0.64 -21.93 11.90
C ALA A 74 -0.98 -20.44 11.74
N PHE A 75 -1.09 -19.71 12.86
CA PHE A 75 -1.28 -18.26 12.86
C PHE A 75 -0.12 -17.54 12.17
N ALA A 76 1.13 -17.84 12.53
CA ALA A 76 2.30 -17.21 11.92
C ALA A 76 2.40 -17.49 10.41
N GLN A 77 2.02 -18.69 9.95
CA GLN A 77 1.98 -19.00 8.51
C GLN A 77 0.94 -18.15 7.78
N GLN A 78 -0.23 -17.95 8.40
CA GLN A 78 -1.28 -17.10 7.87
C GLN A 78 -0.82 -15.64 7.81
N MET A 79 -0.19 -15.13 8.86
CA MET A 79 0.40 -13.78 8.90
C MET A 79 1.38 -13.57 7.74
N VAL A 80 2.32 -14.50 7.53
CA VAL A 80 3.27 -14.40 6.40
C VAL A 80 2.53 -14.30 5.07
N ASN A 81 1.54 -15.15 4.83
CA ASN A 81 0.81 -15.16 3.57
C ASN A 81 0.03 -13.84 3.35
N ASP A 82 -0.78 -13.45 4.34
CA ASP A 82 -1.69 -12.32 4.21
C ASP A 82 -0.91 -11.00 4.14
N HIS A 83 0.16 -10.83 4.94
CA HIS A 83 0.98 -9.62 4.89
C HIS A 83 1.87 -9.55 3.66
N THR A 84 2.32 -10.69 3.10
CA THR A 84 3.03 -10.68 1.81
C THR A 84 2.12 -10.22 0.69
N ILE A 85 0.87 -10.69 0.67
CA ILE A 85 -0.13 -10.28 -0.32
C ILE A 85 -0.45 -8.78 -0.16
N GLY A 86 -0.71 -8.31 1.07
CA GLY A 86 -0.96 -6.90 1.36
C GLY A 86 0.19 -6.01 0.90
N MET A 87 1.42 -6.40 1.24
CA MET A 87 2.62 -5.66 0.86
C MET A 87 2.77 -5.51 -0.66
N HIS A 88 2.56 -6.59 -1.43
CA HIS A 88 2.63 -6.51 -2.89
C HIS A 88 1.48 -5.72 -3.52
N MET A 89 0.29 -5.73 -2.92
CA MET A 89 -0.82 -4.89 -3.38
C MET A 89 -0.46 -3.41 -3.21
N GLU A 90 0.11 -3.05 -2.06
CA GLU A 90 0.59 -1.70 -1.76
C GLU A 90 1.70 -1.22 -2.67
N GLU A 91 2.71 -2.05 -2.93
CA GLU A 91 3.80 -1.70 -3.85
C GLU A 91 3.27 -1.42 -5.26
N GLN A 92 2.30 -2.22 -5.74
CA GLN A 92 1.64 -1.99 -7.03
C GLN A 92 0.88 -0.66 -7.09
N MET A 93 0.26 -0.23 -5.98
CA MET A 93 -0.38 1.09 -5.92
C MET A 93 0.64 2.23 -5.83
N ALA A 94 1.74 2.05 -5.11
CA ALA A 94 2.81 3.05 -5.10
C ALA A 94 3.34 3.31 -6.52
N MET A 95 3.50 2.25 -7.30
CA MET A 95 3.89 2.35 -8.71
C MET A 95 2.83 3.08 -9.57
N SER A 96 1.54 2.86 -9.33
CA SER A 96 0.47 3.53 -10.08
C SER A 96 0.40 5.03 -9.75
N MET A 97 0.53 5.39 -8.47
CA MET A 97 0.56 6.79 -8.04
C MET A 97 1.74 7.56 -8.64
N HIS A 98 2.90 6.91 -8.78
CA HIS A 98 4.09 7.57 -9.34
C HIS A 98 3.96 7.82 -10.86
N MET A 99 3.15 7.04 -11.59
CA MET A 99 2.90 7.29 -13.02
C MET A 99 2.01 8.51 -13.27
N ASP A 100 1.08 8.83 -12.37
CA ASP A 100 0.18 9.97 -12.53
C ASP A 100 0.91 11.32 -12.43
N ASP A 101 1.97 11.39 -11.60
CA ASP A 101 2.81 12.59 -11.47
C ASP A 101 3.66 12.85 -12.73
N MET A 102 4.10 11.79 -13.42
CA MET A 102 4.85 11.92 -14.67
C MET A 102 3.96 12.19 -15.89
N GLY A 103 2.68 11.81 -15.84
CA GLY A 103 1.72 11.96 -16.95
C GLY A 103 1.05 13.33 -17.03
N ASN A 104 0.95 14.07 -15.93
CA ASN A 104 0.34 15.40 -15.91
C ASN A 104 1.37 16.48 -16.29
N GLY A 105 1.72 16.52 -17.59
CA GLY A 105 2.74 17.36 -18.24
C GLY A 105 2.62 18.88 -18.10
N SER A 106 2.58 19.40 -16.88
CA SER A 106 2.71 20.83 -16.59
C SER A 106 4.18 21.29 -16.55
N SER A 107 5.15 20.38 -16.74
CA SER A 107 6.59 20.70 -16.76
C SER A 107 7.25 20.32 -18.09
N MET A 108 6.77 20.92 -19.18
CA MET A 108 7.65 21.36 -20.29
C MET A 108 7.31 22.77 -20.80
N SER A 109 6.53 23.56 -20.04
CA SER A 109 6.38 25.00 -20.31
C SER A 109 7.48 25.80 -19.60
N GLY A 110 8.73 25.40 -19.82
CA GLY A 110 9.92 26.06 -19.30
C GLY A 110 10.94 26.28 -20.41
N ARG A 111 10.54 26.93 -21.53
CA ARG A 111 11.45 27.56 -22.52
C ARG A 111 10.69 28.33 -23.61
N ALA A 112 9.98 29.40 -23.25
CA ALA A 112 9.57 30.44 -24.22
C ALA A 112 9.18 31.74 -23.51
N SER A 113 10.15 32.42 -22.87
CA SER A 113 10.04 33.86 -22.63
C SER A 113 11.42 34.46 -22.36
N MET A 114 12.25 34.50 -23.40
CA MET A 114 13.23 35.56 -23.56
C MET A 114 12.63 36.54 -24.57
N VAL A 115 11.86 37.50 -24.05
CA VAL A 115 11.62 38.75 -24.77
C VAL A 115 12.89 39.55 -24.62
N GLY A 116 13.62 39.66 -25.73
CA GLY A 116 14.77 40.53 -25.85
C GLY A 116 14.34 41.99 -25.91
N THR A 117 14.91 42.80 -25.02
CA THR A 117 15.23 44.19 -25.30
C THR A 117 16.75 44.28 -25.33
N GLY A 118 17.29 44.46 -26.54
CA GLY A 118 18.72 44.47 -26.78
C GLY A 118 19.44 45.66 -26.17
N THR A 119 20.73 45.48 -25.90
CA THR A 119 21.74 46.51 -26.13
C THR A 119 23.07 45.82 -26.46
N THR A 120 23.65 46.28 -27.56
CA THR A 120 24.86 45.91 -28.27
C THR A 120 26.13 45.99 -27.42
N THR A 121 27.11 45.08 -27.62
CA THR A 121 28.56 45.38 -27.84
C THR A 121 29.38 44.10 -28.10
N THR A 122 29.68 43.90 -29.38
CA THR A 122 31.00 43.64 -30.03
C THR A 122 32.07 42.70 -29.42
N GLY A 123 32.49 41.73 -30.24
CA GLY A 123 33.80 41.05 -30.23
C GLY A 123 33.68 39.56 -29.91
N GLY A 124 33.96 38.58 -30.77
CA GLY A 124 34.89 38.50 -31.90
C GLY A 124 35.89 37.37 -31.61
N GLY A 125 35.71 36.20 -32.22
CA GLY A 125 36.68 35.10 -32.15
C GLY A 125 36.10 33.69 -32.17
N ASP A 126 35.96 33.14 -33.37
CA ASP A 126 35.93 31.70 -33.71
C ASP A 126 37.27 31.36 -34.43
N PRO A 127 37.66 30.09 -34.72
CA PRO A 127 37.07 28.80 -34.32
C PRO A 127 38.14 27.71 -33.97
N LEU A 128 37.66 26.46 -33.84
CA LEU A 128 38.32 25.16 -34.08
C LEU A 128 38.85 24.39 -32.85
N ALA A 129 38.14 23.33 -32.47
CA ALA A 129 38.74 21.99 -32.30
C ALA A 129 37.65 20.90 -32.25
N ALA A 130 37.83 19.90 -33.10
CA ALA A 130 37.02 18.70 -33.24
C ALA A 130 37.48 17.59 -32.28
N ASN A 131 36.54 16.75 -31.82
CA ASN A 131 36.74 15.32 -31.52
C ASN A 131 35.35 14.69 -31.30
N GLY A 132 34.86 13.75 -32.14
CA GLY A 132 35.14 12.32 -32.04
C GLY A 132 34.31 11.74 -30.87
N GLY A 133 33.14 11.13 -31.05
CA GLY A 133 32.86 9.90 -31.79
C GLY A 133 32.46 8.81 -30.80
N ALA A 134 31.16 8.49 -30.67
CA ALA A 134 30.69 7.33 -29.92
C ALA A 134 29.29 6.86 -30.37
N THR A 135 29.31 5.78 -31.16
CA THR A 135 28.45 4.60 -31.10
C THR A 135 26.94 4.77 -30.85
N ARG A 136 26.16 4.74 -31.93
CA ARG A 136 24.72 4.43 -31.92
C ARG A 136 24.52 2.92 -31.79
N GLN A 137 24.01 2.48 -30.65
CA GLN A 137 23.51 1.12 -30.45
C GLN A 137 22.03 1.09 -30.84
N THR A 138 21.74 0.42 -31.95
CA THR A 138 20.39 0.11 -32.43
C THR A 138 19.86 -1.10 -31.66
N GLY A 139 18.99 -0.87 -30.68
CA GLY A 139 18.24 -1.90 -29.97
C GLY A 139 16.80 -1.93 -30.45
N SER A 140 16.48 -2.96 -31.21
CA SER A 140 15.15 -3.34 -31.69
C SER A 140 14.23 -3.73 -30.53
N SER A 141 13.19 -2.92 -30.27
CA SER A 141 12.09 -3.26 -29.37
C SER A 141 11.03 -4.06 -30.12
N SER A 142 11.05 -5.38 -29.92
CA SER A 142 9.95 -6.28 -30.29
C SER A 142 8.76 -6.04 -29.36
N SER A 143 7.74 -5.39 -29.89
CA SER A 143 6.43 -5.22 -29.26
C SER A 143 5.66 -6.55 -29.29
N SER A 144 5.85 -7.36 -28.25
CA SER A 144 5.01 -8.53 -27.95
C SER A 144 3.76 -8.06 -27.20
N ALA A 145 2.70 -7.79 -27.95
CA ALA A 145 1.35 -7.60 -27.40
C ALA A 145 0.82 -8.96 -26.88
N GLY A 146 0.99 -9.19 -25.58
CA GLY A 146 0.47 -10.36 -24.87
C GLY A 146 -0.83 -10.03 -24.16
N ASN A 147 -1.90 -10.74 -24.54
CA ASN A 147 -3.23 -10.72 -23.95
C ASN A 147 -3.20 -10.84 -22.41
N GLY A 148 -4.07 -10.05 -21.76
CA GLY A 148 -4.36 -10.13 -20.32
C GLY A 148 -4.98 -11.46 -19.92
N SER A 149 -4.14 -12.39 -19.49
CA SER A 149 -4.54 -13.52 -18.65
C SER A 149 -4.42 -13.08 -17.19
N ALA A 150 -5.52 -13.22 -16.45
CA ALA A 150 -5.57 -13.03 -15.01
C ALA A 150 -4.41 -13.75 -14.32
N MET A 151 -3.72 -13.06 -13.41
CA MET A 151 -2.58 -13.53 -12.61
C MET A 151 -3.00 -14.66 -11.66
N ALA A 152 -3.29 -15.84 -12.22
CA ALA A 152 -3.50 -17.05 -11.45
C ALA A 152 -2.13 -17.64 -11.08
N GLY A 153 -1.67 -17.37 -9.86
CA GLY A 153 -0.79 -18.29 -9.14
C GLY A 153 0.73 -18.14 -9.31
N GLY A 154 1.24 -16.99 -9.74
CA GLY A 154 2.65 -16.66 -9.52
C GLY A 154 2.87 -16.42 -8.04
N MET A 155 3.39 -17.41 -7.31
CA MET A 155 3.79 -17.21 -5.91
C MET A 155 4.73 -16.00 -5.84
N PRO A 156 4.47 -15.02 -4.96
CA PRO A 156 5.33 -13.85 -4.83
C PRO A 156 6.76 -14.32 -4.59
N MET A 157 7.69 -13.80 -5.40
CA MET A 157 9.10 -14.12 -5.27
C MET A 157 9.56 -13.68 -3.87
N PRO A 158 10.36 -14.48 -3.16
CA PRO A 158 10.89 -14.06 -1.87
C PRO A 158 11.62 -12.73 -2.04
N MET A 159 11.24 -11.73 -1.24
CA MET A 159 11.89 -10.42 -1.23
C MET A 159 13.36 -10.59 -0.86
N ASP A 160 14.24 -10.00 -1.68
CA ASP A 160 15.68 -9.99 -1.45
C ASP A 160 16.03 -9.33 -0.11
N PRO A 161 16.88 -9.94 0.76
CA PRO A 161 17.29 -9.35 2.03
C PRO A 161 17.87 -7.93 1.90
N GLU A 162 18.61 -7.63 0.83
CA GLU A 162 19.11 -6.26 0.61
C GLU A 162 17.99 -5.27 0.30
N HIS A 163 16.94 -5.71 -0.40
CA HIS A 163 15.75 -4.91 -0.62
C HIS A 163 15.00 -4.62 0.68
N MET A 164 14.76 -5.64 1.52
CA MET A 164 14.13 -5.47 2.84
C MET A 164 14.91 -4.51 3.73
N GLN A 165 16.25 -4.59 3.72
CA GLN A 165 17.10 -3.69 4.50
C GLN A 165 17.01 -2.23 4.01
N ARG A 166 16.92 -2.01 2.70
CA ARG A 166 16.72 -0.67 2.13
C ARG A 166 15.35 -0.11 2.48
N MET A 167 14.30 -0.92 2.33
CA MET A 167 12.94 -0.55 2.71
C MET A 167 12.88 -0.17 4.20
N ARG A 168 13.51 -0.96 5.08
CA ARG A 168 13.59 -0.65 6.52
C ARG A 168 14.25 0.70 6.78
N ALA A 169 15.34 1.03 6.08
CA ALA A 169 16.04 2.30 6.26
C ALA A 169 15.18 3.49 5.79
N GLU A 170 14.48 3.33 4.68
CA GLU A 170 13.53 4.32 4.17
C GLU A 170 12.38 4.55 5.18
N LEU A 171 11.74 3.46 5.63
CA LEU A 171 10.65 3.51 6.61
C LEU A 171 11.10 4.08 7.97
N ALA A 172 12.34 3.84 8.39
CA ALA A 172 12.89 4.43 9.61
C ALA A 172 13.08 5.96 9.49
N SER A 173 13.31 6.47 8.27
CA SER A 173 13.52 7.89 8.01
C SER A 173 12.21 8.68 7.89
N ASN A 174 11.09 8.00 7.61
CA ASN A 174 9.79 8.64 7.48
C ASN A 174 9.10 8.82 8.85
N PRO A 175 8.65 10.04 9.22
CA PRO A 175 8.02 10.30 10.52
C PRO A 175 6.77 9.45 10.83
N ALA A 176 5.98 9.08 9.82
CA ALA A 176 4.74 8.32 9.99
C ALA A 176 5.01 6.84 10.36
N SER A 177 6.04 6.24 9.75
CA SER A 177 6.41 4.84 9.97
C SER A 177 7.46 4.63 11.05
N ARG A 178 8.25 5.65 11.39
CA ARG A 178 9.33 5.53 12.37
C ARG A 178 8.91 4.90 13.71
N PRO A 179 7.77 5.28 14.34
CA PRO A 179 7.34 4.65 15.59
C PRO A 179 7.08 3.14 15.45
N VAL A 180 6.56 2.70 14.30
CA VAL A 180 6.33 1.27 14.00
C VAL A 180 7.65 0.53 13.87
N VAL A 181 8.61 1.09 13.13
CA VAL A 181 9.94 0.50 12.95
C VAL A 181 10.69 0.38 14.27
N GLU A 182 10.66 1.42 15.10
CA GLU A 182 11.27 1.42 16.44
C GLU A 182 10.63 0.37 17.35
N ASP A 183 9.29 0.28 17.36
CA ASP A 183 8.59 -0.72 18.14
C ASP A 183 8.92 -2.15 17.70
N HIS A 184 8.91 -2.39 16.38
CA HIS A 184 9.33 -3.64 15.76
C HIS A 184 10.73 -4.08 16.21
N MET A 185 11.72 -3.18 16.16
CA MET A 185 13.08 -3.50 16.60
C MET A 185 13.14 -3.96 18.07
N ARG A 186 12.42 -3.28 18.97
CA ARG A 186 12.33 -3.68 20.38
C ARG A 186 11.64 -5.05 20.53
N GLY A 187 10.58 -5.27 19.76
CA GLY A 187 9.86 -6.54 19.68
C GLY A 187 10.75 -7.71 19.31
N MET A 188 11.49 -7.58 18.20
CA MET A 188 12.41 -8.59 17.72
C MET A 188 13.50 -8.90 18.75
N GLN A 189 14.09 -7.88 19.38
CA GLN A 189 15.09 -8.06 20.42
C GLN A 189 14.53 -8.84 21.62
N MET A 190 13.32 -8.51 22.07
CA MET A 190 12.65 -9.22 23.16
C MET A 190 12.38 -10.68 22.78
N LEU A 191 11.76 -10.92 21.61
CA LEU A 191 11.36 -12.26 21.16
C LEU A 191 12.55 -13.19 20.94
N GLN A 192 13.67 -12.68 20.43
CA GLN A 192 14.88 -13.48 20.18
C GLN A 192 15.46 -14.11 21.47
N GLY A 193 15.28 -13.44 22.61
CA GLY A 193 15.71 -13.92 23.92
C GLY A 193 14.78 -14.95 24.57
N LEU A 194 13.61 -15.22 23.99
CA LEU A 194 12.61 -16.14 24.52
C LEU A 194 12.60 -17.48 23.77
N SER A 195 12.08 -18.51 24.43
CA SER A 195 11.89 -19.84 23.82
C SER A 195 10.68 -20.58 24.41
N GLY A 196 10.24 -21.65 23.73
CA GLY A 196 9.15 -22.51 24.18
C GLY A 196 7.85 -21.74 24.44
N ALA A 197 7.12 -22.11 25.50
CA ALA A 197 5.85 -21.48 25.84
C ALA A 197 5.97 -19.97 26.16
N GLN A 198 7.11 -19.52 26.71
CA GLN A 198 7.33 -18.09 26.98
C GLN A 198 7.43 -17.29 25.69
N PHE A 199 8.10 -17.84 24.67
CA PHE A 199 8.14 -17.24 23.33
C PHE A 199 6.73 -17.16 22.74
N ASP A 200 5.99 -18.27 22.74
CA ASP A 200 4.64 -18.36 22.17
C ASP A 200 3.70 -17.32 22.81
N GLN A 201 3.71 -17.21 24.14
CA GLN A 201 2.90 -16.24 24.87
C GLN A 201 3.29 -14.79 24.55
N ALA A 202 4.60 -14.49 24.51
CA ALA A 202 5.09 -13.15 24.23
C ALA A 202 4.78 -12.73 22.79
N TYR A 203 4.99 -13.61 21.81
CA TYR A 203 4.65 -13.40 20.41
C TYR A 203 3.16 -13.10 20.25
N MET A 204 2.27 -13.97 20.74
CA MET A 204 0.83 -13.76 20.57
C MET A 204 0.32 -12.51 21.30
N THR A 205 0.87 -12.21 22.48
CA THR A 205 0.54 -10.98 23.22
C THR A 205 0.94 -9.73 22.44
N ARG A 206 2.12 -9.77 21.82
CA ARG A 206 2.62 -8.70 20.99
C ARG A 206 1.77 -8.51 19.72
N GLN A 207 1.39 -9.60 19.06
CA GLN A 207 0.52 -9.56 17.89
C GLN A 207 -0.84 -8.90 18.21
N VAL A 208 -1.46 -9.22 19.36
CA VAL A 208 -2.66 -8.50 19.83
C VAL A 208 -2.42 -6.99 20.00
N GLY A 209 -1.26 -6.60 20.53
CA GLY A 209 -0.89 -5.19 20.72
C GLY A 209 -0.67 -4.45 19.40
N LEU A 210 0.12 -5.04 18.50
CA LEU A 210 0.44 -4.48 17.18
C LEU A 210 -0.82 -4.27 16.33
N HIS A 211 -1.70 -5.28 16.27
CA HIS A 211 -2.92 -5.17 15.47
C HIS A 211 -3.90 -4.12 16.02
N ARG A 212 -4.02 -4.00 17.34
CA ARG A 212 -4.82 -2.92 17.95
C ARG A 212 -4.27 -1.55 17.59
N TYR A 213 -2.95 -1.38 17.72
CA TYR A 213 -2.28 -0.14 17.34
C TYR A 213 -2.47 0.17 15.86
N ALA A 214 -2.32 -0.81 14.97
CA ALA A 214 -2.52 -0.65 13.54
C ALA A 214 -3.94 -0.19 13.21
N LEU A 215 -4.97 -0.85 13.76
CA LEU A 215 -6.37 -0.45 13.57
C LEU A 215 -6.65 0.98 14.04
N GLU A 216 -6.14 1.35 15.24
CA GLU A 216 -6.33 2.69 15.79
C GLU A 216 -5.68 3.77 14.92
N GLN A 217 -4.49 3.51 14.37
CA GLN A 217 -3.81 4.46 13.48
C GLN A 217 -4.47 4.54 12.11
N MET A 218 -4.89 3.41 11.53
CA MET A 218 -5.67 3.41 10.28
C MET A 218 -6.95 4.22 10.44
N ASP A 219 -7.69 4.02 11.53
CA ASP A 219 -8.92 4.76 11.83
C ASP A 219 -8.65 6.27 12.01
N ARG A 220 -7.54 6.64 12.66
CA ARG A 220 -7.12 8.04 12.79
C ARG A 220 -6.81 8.67 11.43
N MET A 221 -5.98 8.02 10.62
CA MET A 221 -5.58 8.54 9.31
C MET A 221 -6.78 8.65 8.36
N MET A 222 -7.67 7.66 8.33
CA MET A 222 -8.90 7.73 7.52
C MET A 222 -9.85 8.84 7.98
N SER A 223 -9.95 9.09 9.29
CA SER A 223 -10.75 10.18 9.85
C SER A 223 -10.21 11.55 9.42
N GLU A 224 -8.89 11.73 9.46
CA GLU A 224 -8.24 12.96 9.01
C GLU A 224 -8.47 13.21 7.51
N VAL A 225 -8.44 12.18 6.66
CA VAL A 225 -8.78 12.28 5.23
C VAL A 225 -10.23 12.78 5.03
N ASN A 226 -11.15 12.38 5.91
CA ASN A 226 -12.56 12.77 5.82
C ASN A 226 -12.79 14.20 6.35
N MET A 227 -12.10 14.61 7.43
CA MET A 227 -12.30 15.94 8.04
C MET A 227 -11.67 17.10 7.26
N GLY A 228 -10.64 16.84 6.44
CA GLY A 228 -10.05 17.86 5.55
C GLY A 228 -11.00 18.41 4.49
N MET A 229 -12.20 17.84 4.35
CA MET A 229 -13.20 18.22 3.35
C MET A 229 -14.29 19.16 3.88
N GLY A 230 -14.33 19.44 5.20
CA GLY A 230 -15.47 20.08 5.86
C GLY A 230 -15.28 21.51 6.40
N THR A 231 -14.08 22.10 6.35
CA THR A 231 -13.80 23.35 7.13
C THR A 231 -13.40 24.58 6.31
N SER A 232 -13.34 24.51 4.97
CA SER A 232 -13.34 25.75 4.18
C SER A 232 -14.77 26.28 4.10
N GLY A 233 -15.15 27.08 5.09
CA GLY A 233 -16.35 27.91 5.11
C GLY A 233 -16.32 28.99 4.03
N GLY A 234 -16.25 28.57 2.77
CA GLY A 234 -16.66 29.38 1.63
C GLY A 234 -18.17 29.38 1.61
N THR A 235 -18.76 30.51 1.95
CA THR A 235 -20.16 30.85 1.71
C THR A 235 -20.57 30.39 0.31
N MET A 236 -21.31 29.29 0.18
CA MET A 236 -21.96 28.92 -1.07
C MET A 236 -23.15 29.87 -1.27
N ASP A 237 -22.88 30.93 -2.02
CA ASP A 237 -23.88 31.72 -2.71
C ASP A 237 -24.81 30.77 -3.49
N HIS A 238 -26.10 30.78 -3.16
CA HIS A 238 -27.12 29.95 -3.79
C HIS A 238 -27.49 30.55 -5.16
N GLY A 239 -26.57 30.43 -6.11
CA GLY A 239 -26.80 30.73 -7.52
C GLY A 239 -27.55 29.60 -8.21
N ALA A 240 -28.81 29.86 -8.53
CA ALA A 240 -29.76 29.05 -9.29
C ALA A 240 -29.15 28.13 -10.36
N MET A 241 -29.49 26.84 -10.32
CA MET A 241 -29.34 25.93 -11.47
C MET A 241 -30.70 25.62 -12.09
N THR A 242 -30.82 26.08 -13.33
CA THR A 242 -31.88 25.79 -14.29
C THR A 242 -31.76 24.34 -14.80
N SER A 243 -32.92 23.71 -14.93
CA SER A 243 -33.15 22.41 -15.53
C SER A 243 -32.78 22.38 -17.03
N GLY A 244 -32.02 21.36 -17.44
CA GLY A 244 -31.76 21.07 -18.85
C GLY A 244 -31.22 19.67 -19.02
N GLY A 245 -32.08 18.72 -19.41
CA GLY A 245 -31.72 17.33 -19.65
C GLY A 245 -31.03 17.10 -20.99
N ALA A 246 -30.25 16.02 -21.07
CA ALA A 246 -30.01 15.32 -22.32
C ALA A 246 -29.58 13.87 -22.01
N ALA A 247 -30.39 12.93 -22.51
CA ALA A 247 -30.11 11.52 -22.53
C ALA A 247 -29.04 11.20 -23.58
N GLY A 248 -28.04 10.41 -23.19
CA GLY A 248 -27.02 9.87 -24.09
C GLY A 248 -26.58 8.51 -23.58
N GLY A 249 -27.25 7.45 -24.04
CA GLY A 249 -26.89 6.07 -23.75
C GLY A 249 -25.71 5.62 -24.60
N GLY A 250 -24.76 4.91 -23.98
CA GLY A 250 -23.67 4.24 -24.69
C GLY A 250 -22.59 3.75 -23.76
N SER A 251 -22.41 2.42 -23.74
CA SER A 251 -21.24 1.69 -23.26
C SER A 251 -21.18 1.37 -21.75
N ALA A 252 -21.99 0.39 -21.38
CA ALA A 252 -21.70 -0.54 -20.31
C ALA A 252 -20.55 -1.50 -20.70
N MET A 253 -19.84 -1.98 -19.67
CA MET A 253 -18.87 -3.09 -19.66
C MET A 253 -17.38 -2.75 -19.83
N ASN A 254 -16.84 -1.95 -18.89
CA ASN A 254 -15.52 -2.25 -18.33
C ASN A 254 -15.56 -2.12 -16.81
N ALA A 255 -16.31 -3.01 -16.15
CA ALA A 255 -16.57 -2.98 -14.71
C ALA A 255 -15.52 -3.76 -13.88
N GLY A 256 -14.31 -3.97 -14.41
CA GLY A 256 -13.28 -4.79 -13.75
C GLY A 256 -11.98 -4.06 -13.40
N ALA A 257 -11.73 -2.89 -14.00
CA ALA A 257 -10.57 -2.09 -13.63
C ALA A 257 -10.96 -1.22 -12.43
N ILE A 258 -10.82 -1.75 -11.22
CA ILE A 258 -10.68 -0.90 -10.04
C ILE A 258 -9.55 0.07 -10.40
N THR A 259 -9.88 1.35 -10.61
CA THR A 259 -8.87 2.36 -10.92
C THR A 259 -8.04 2.57 -9.66
N MET A 260 -7.01 1.75 -9.48
CA MET A 260 -6.15 1.72 -8.29
C MET A 260 -5.40 3.04 -8.06
N GLY A 261 -5.32 3.92 -9.05
CA GLY A 261 -4.78 5.29 -8.90
C GLY A 261 -5.79 6.33 -8.36
N THR A 262 -7.06 5.96 -8.16
CA THR A 262 -8.07 6.89 -7.64
C THR A 262 -8.12 6.89 -6.11
N ARG A 263 -8.61 8.00 -5.55
CA ARG A 263 -8.94 8.12 -4.12
C ARG A 263 -9.85 6.99 -3.62
N GLU A 264 -10.83 6.59 -4.43
CA GLU A 264 -11.76 5.51 -4.10
C GLU A 264 -11.05 4.14 -4.05
N GLY A 265 -10.10 3.91 -4.95
CA GLY A 265 -9.23 2.72 -4.94
C GLY A 265 -8.41 2.62 -3.65
N MET A 266 -7.74 3.70 -3.25
CA MET A 266 -6.95 3.73 -2.01
C MET A 266 -7.80 3.48 -0.75
N MET A 267 -8.98 4.10 -0.65
CA MET A 267 -9.90 3.85 0.47
C MET A 267 -10.36 2.39 0.50
N THR A 268 -10.68 1.81 -0.66
CA THR A 268 -11.12 0.42 -0.76
C THR A 268 -10.04 -0.54 -0.26
N MET A 269 -8.78 -0.28 -0.62
CA MET A 269 -7.66 -1.09 -0.16
C MET A 269 -7.44 -0.98 1.34
N HIS A 270 -7.39 0.23 1.90
CA HIS A 270 -7.23 0.39 3.35
C HIS A 270 -8.38 -0.21 4.15
N MET A 271 -9.62 -0.20 3.60
CA MET A 271 -10.73 -0.92 4.21
C MET A 271 -10.51 -2.44 4.20
N GLN A 272 -9.95 -2.99 3.12
CA GLN A 272 -9.61 -4.41 3.03
C GLN A 272 -8.48 -4.78 4.00
N GLU A 273 -7.45 -3.95 4.09
CA GLU A 273 -6.33 -4.11 5.03
C GLU A 273 -6.83 -4.10 6.49
N ARG A 274 -7.67 -3.12 6.83
CA ARG A 274 -8.31 -3.03 8.15
C ARG A 274 -9.13 -4.28 8.49
N GLN A 275 -9.85 -4.84 7.51
CA GLN A 275 -10.61 -6.09 7.72
C GLN A 275 -9.68 -7.28 8.00
N MET A 276 -8.57 -7.38 7.27
CA MET A 276 -7.54 -8.41 7.47
C MET A 276 -6.94 -8.30 8.88
N VAL A 277 -6.50 -7.11 9.29
CA VAL A 277 -5.94 -6.87 10.64
C VAL A 277 -6.96 -7.17 11.75
N ALA A 278 -8.23 -6.82 11.56
CA ALA A 278 -9.28 -7.12 12.54
C ALA A 278 -9.50 -8.64 12.71
N MET A 279 -9.42 -9.40 11.62
CA MET A 279 -9.56 -10.85 11.63
C MET A 279 -8.37 -11.51 12.37
N HIS A 280 -7.14 -11.09 12.08
CA HIS A 280 -5.95 -11.58 12.80
C HIS A 280 -5.98 -11.23 14.29
N LEU A 281 -6.43 -10.02 14.65
CA LEU A 281 -6.58 -9.62 16.05
C LEU A 281 -7.51 -10.58 16.82
N GLN A 282 -8.66 -10.93 16.23
CA GLN A 282 -9.60 -11.87 16.84
C GLN A 282 -8.97 -13.26 17.01
N GLN A 283 -8.29 -13.76 15.97
CA GLN A 283 -7.62 -15.06 16.02
C GLN A 283 -6.51 -15.09 17.08
N ALA A 284 -5.70 -14.03 17.15
CA ALA A 284 -4.64 -13.91 18.15
C ALA A 284 -5.20 -13.91 19.58
N GLN A 285 -6.30 -13.19 19.82
CA GLN A 285 -6.98 -13.19 21.12
C GLN A 285 -7.49 -14.59 21.52
N GLN A 286 -8.05 -15.34 20.57
CA GLN A 286 -8.50 -16.72 20.83
C GLN A 286 -7.35 -17.64 21.24
N ILE A 287 -6.20 -17.54 20.56
CA ILE A 287 -5.00 -18.32 20.89
C ILE A 287 -4.45 -17.91 22.26
N VAL A 288 -4.38 -16.61 22.57
CA VAL A 288 -3.96 -16.13 23.90
C VAL A 288 -4.86 -16.69 25.00
N SER A 289 -6.17 -16.72 24.78
CA SER A 289 -7.13 -17.29 25.74
C SER A 289 -6.95 -18.79 25.95
N SER A 290 -6.55 -19.56 24.92
CA SER A 290 -6.35 -21.02 25.04
C SER A 290 -5.00 -21.41 25.65
N MET A 291 -4.06 -20.48 25.77
CA MET A 291 -2.76 -20.70 26.42
C MET A 291 -2.78 -20.47 27.94
N ARG A 292 -3.88 -19.93 28.48
CA ARG A 292 -4.10 -19.72 29.92
C ARG A 292 -4.67 -20.97 30.57
#